data_AF-A0A8S3KAN3-F1
#
_entry.id   AF-A0A8S3KAN3-F1
#
_cell.length_a   1.000
_cell.length_b   1.000
_cell.length_c   1.000
_cell.angle_alpha   90.00
_cell.angle_beta   90.00
_cell.angle_gamma   90.00
#
_symmetry.space_group_name_H-M   'P 1'
#
loop_
_entity.id
_entity.type
_entity.pdbx_description
1 polymer ?
#
loop_
_entity_poly.entity_id
_entity_poly.type
_entity_poly.pdbx_seq_one_letter_code
_entity_poly.pdbx_strand_id
1 'polypeptide(L)'
;MLTYRDGTAAQDNPSLKIHPNSFLIQFYTDGIGITNPIGPKKDEHKLTLFYFVLEDLPDLVRSMLQSIGLVGICPTKYLSLQTNQTKYFEAIIKDLNYLQTTGLAVQTFNGQLHFAFSVLAADNLASNEIGGFQRNFNSGQFC
;
A
#
# COMPACT_ATOMS: atom_id res chain seq x y z
N MET A 1 -18.77 -14.06 -6.75
CA MET A 1 -17.32 -13.74 -6.84
C MET A 1 -16.90 -13.44 -5.42
N LEU A 2 -15.85 -14.09 -4.91
CA LEU A 2 -15.33 -13.80 -3.57
C LEU A 2 -14.52 -12.50 -3.61
N THR A 3 -14.70 -11.67 -2.60
CA THR A 3 -14.02 -10.38 -2.41
C THR A 3 -13.18 -10.41 -1.12
N TYR A 4 -12.33 -9.40 -0.90
CA TYR A 4 -11.58 -9.27 0.35
C TYR A 4 -12.51 -9.33 1.59
N ARG A 5 -13.72 -8.76 1.48
CA ARG A 5 -14.73 -8.72 2.55
C ARG A 5 -15.20 -10.09 3.01
N ASP A 6 -15.14 -11.09 2.14
CA ASP A 6 -15.53 -12.46 2.45
C ASP A 6 -14.44 -13.22 3.23
N GLY A 7 -13.21 -12.69 3.26
CA GLY A 7 -12.07 -13.27 3.94
C GLY A 7 -12.07 -13.03 5.45
N THR A 8 -11.43 -13.94 6.20
CA THR A 8 -11.29 -13.83 7.66
C THR A 8 -10.57 -12.56 8.08
N ALA A 9 -9.56 -12.11 7.32
CA ALA A 9 -8.84 -10.87 7.57
C ALA A 9 -9.78 -9.64 7.61
N ALA A 10 -10.79 -9.59 6.74
CA ALA A 10 -11.80 -8.52 6.76
C ALA A 10 -12.78 -8.69 7.93
N GLN A 11 -13.22 -9.92 8.20
CA GLN A 11 -14.13 -10.22 9.31
C GLN A 11 -13.51 -9.88 10.67
N ASP A 12 -12.20 -10.04 10.81
CA ASP A 12 -11.46 -9.75 12.04
C ASP A 12 -10.99 -8.30 12.16
N ASN A 13 -11.03 -7.53 11.07
CA ASN A 13 -10.57 -6.15 11.06
C ASN A 13 -11.44 -5.26 12.00
N PRO A 14 -10.85 -4.65 13.04
CA PRO A 14 -11.60 -3.83 14.00
C PRO A 14 -12.32 -2.65 13.36
N SER A 15 -11.71 -2.00 12.36
CA SER A 15 -12.30 -0.85 11.68
C SER A 15 -13.55 -1.25 10.88
N LEU A 16 -13.54 -2.42 10.24
CA LEU A 16 -14.70 -2.95 9.51
C LEU A 16 -15.80 -3.46 10.46
N LYS A 17 -15.47 -3.89 11.67
CA LYS A 17 -16.49 -4.22 12.70
C LYS A 17 -17.25 -2.98 13.16
N ILE A 18 -16.56 -1.84 13.32
CA ILE A 18 -17.17 -0.57 13.75
C ILE A 18 -17.91 0.10 12.58
N HIS A 19 -17.27 0.15 11.41
CA HIS A 19 -17.77 0.80 10.21
C HIS A 19 -17.79 -0.21 9.05
N PRO A 20 -18.81 -1.10 8.97
CA PRO A 20 -18.85 -2.19 7.98
C PRO A 20 -18.88 -1.71 6.52
N ASN A 21 -19.41 -0.51 6.30
CA ASN A 21 -19.50 0.12 4.98
C ASN A 21 -18.25 0.97 4.62
N SER A 22 -17.16 0.87 5.38
CA SER A 22 -15.92 1.59 5.06
C SER A 22 -15.37 1.15 3.71
N PHE A 23 -14.90 2.10 2.89
CA PHE A 23 -14.23 1.77 1.64
C PHE A 23 -12.88 1.08 1.89
N LEU A 24 -12.59 0.04 1.13
CA LEU A 24 -11.33 -0.69 1.21
C LEU A 24 -10.26 0.00 0.37
N ILE A 25 -9.16 0.36 1.03
CA ILE A 25 -7.96 0.89 0.40
C ILE A 25 -6.95 -0.24 0.28
N GLN A 26 -6.57 -0.57 -0.94
CA GLN A 26 -5.45 -1.44 -1.24
C GLN A 26 -4.25 -0.60 -1.64
N PHE A 27 -3.10 -0.88 -1.05
CA PHE A 27 -1.84 -0.32 -1.52
C PHE A 27 -1.12 -1.29 -2.43
N TYR A 28 -0.33 -0.74 -3.35
CA TYR A 28 0.69 -1.50 -4.02
C TYR A 28 1.93 -0.65 -4.29
N THR A 29 3.07 -1.31 -4.49
CA THR A 29 4.34 -0.62 -4.77
C THR A 29 4.98 -1.12 -6.04
N ASP A 30 5.70 -0.21 -6.70
CA ASP A 30 6.52 -0.49 -7.87
C ASP A 30 7.86 0.26 -7.76
N GLY A 31 8.89 -0.28 -8.40
CA GLY A 31 10.23 0.29 -8.42
C GLY A 31 10.64 0.71 -9.82
N ILE A 32 10.93 2.00 -10.02
CA ILE A 32 11.41 2.51 -11.32
C ILE A 32 12.88 2.92 -11.24
N GLY A 33 13.67 2.49 -12.23
CA GLY A 33 15.02 3.02 -12.44
C GLY A 33 14.95 4.26 -13.33
N ILE A 34 15.47 5.40 -12.85
CA ILE A 34 15.50 6.64 -13.66
C ILE A 34 16.67 6.61 -14.67
N THR A 35 17.74 5.88 -14.37
CA THR A 35 18.95 5.80 -15.21
C THR A 35 18.89 4.65 -16.20
N ASN A 36 19.89 4.59 -17.09
CA ASN A 36 20.03 3.55 -18.10
C ASN A 36 19.76 2.15 -17.49
N PRO A 37 18.72 1.43 -17.97
CA PRO A 37 18.31 0.15 -17.37
C PRO A 37 19.37 -0.95 -17.53
N ILE A 38 20.42 -0.70 -18.31
CA ILE A 38 21.49 -1.64 -18.63
C ILE A 38 22.79 -1.17 -17.98
N GLY A 39 23.38 -2.04 -17.17
CA GLY A 39 24.71 -1.85 -16.58
C GLY A 39 24.74 -1.84 -15.05
N PRO A 40 25.94 -1.76 -14.45
CA PRO A 40 26.15 -1.91 -13.00
C PRO A 40 25.55 -0.79 -12.15
N LYS A 41 25.12 0.32 -12.77
CA LYS A 41 24.56 1.52 -12.11
C LYS A 41 23.05 1.68 -12.28
N LYS A 42 22.36 0.65 -12.78
CA LYS A 42 20.90 0.67 -13.02
C LYS A 42 20.07 1.02 -11.77
N ASP A 43 20.60 0.72 -10.58
CA ASP A 43 19.90 0.93 -9.31
C ASP A 43 20.37 2.20 -8.55
N GLU A 44 21.35 2.95 -9.07
CA GLU A 44 21.95 4.13 -8.40
C GLU A 44 20.91 5.24 -8.11
N HIS A 45 19.92 5.36 -8.99
CA HIS A 45 18.83 6.33 -8.89
C HIS A 45 17.45 5.67 -8.93
N LYS A 46 17.32 4.48 -8.32
CA LYS A 46 16.03 3.78 -8.23
C LYS A 46 15.07 4.54 -7.30
N LEU A 47 13.82 4.66 -7.74
CA LEU A 47 12.71 5.17 -6.95
C LEU A 47 11.75 4.04 -6.61
N THR A 48 11.21 4.08 -5.41
CA THR A 48 10.08 3.26 -4.97
C THR A 48 8.85 4.14 -4.92
N LEU A 49 7.79 3.70 -5.59
CA LEU A 49 6.51 4.39 -5.66
C LEU A 49 5.48 3.57 -4.90
N PHE A 50 4.62 4.27 -4.16
CA PHE A 50 3.49 3.69 -3.45
C PHE A 50 2.22 4.26 -4.04
N TYR A 51 1.31 3.37 -4.38
CA TYR A 51 0.02 3.68 -4.96
C TYR A 51 -1.10 3.12 -4.10
N PHE A 52 -2.31 3.63 -4.34
CA PHE A 52 -3.51 3.05 -3.78
C PHE A 52 -4.60 2.89 -4.84
N VAL A 53 -5.48 1.92 -4.62
CA VAL A 53 -6.74 1.73 -5.33
C VAL A 53 -7.85 1.49 -4.32
N LEU A 54 -9.08 1.84 -4.69
CA LEU A 54 -10.27 1.49 -3.92
C LEU A 54 -10.80 0.14 -4.40
N GLU A 55 -10.88 -0.85 -3.52
CA GLU A 55 -11.30 -2.20 -3.92
C GLU A 55 -12.79 -2.30 -4.22
N ASP A 56 -13.62 -1.44 -3.63
CA ASP A 56 -15.07 -1.46 -3.82
C ASP A 56 -15.51 -0.86 -5.17
N LEU A 57 -14.57 -0.39 -6.00
CA LEU A 57 -14.86 0.03 -7.38
C LEU A 57 -15.03 -1.20 -8.28
N PRO A 58 -15.92 -1.15 -9.29
CA PRO A 58 -16.04 -2.22 -10.28
C PRO A 58 -14.69 -2.55 -10.94
N ASP A 59 -14.41 -3.83 -11.19
CA ASP A 59 -13.09 -4.29 -11.70
C ASP A 59 -12.61 -3.54 -12.94
N LEU A 60 -13.53 -3.26 -13.87
CA LEU A 60 -13.22 -2.51 -15.08
C LEU A 60 -12.75 -1.08 -14.77
N VAL A 61 -13.31 -0.43 -13.75
CA VAL A 61 -12.94 0.92 -13.31
C VAL A 61 -11.64 0.86 -12.52
N ARG A 62 -11.55 -0.07 -11.56
CA ARG A 62 -10.38 -0.25 -10.70
C ARG A 62 -9.08 -0.52 -11.46
N SER A 63 -9.17 -1.19 -12.62
CA SER A 63 -8.03 -1.45 -13.50
C SER A 63 -7.64 -0.26 -14.40
N MET A 64 -8.42 0.82 -14.42
CA MET A 64 -8.07 2.04 -15.15
C MET A 64 -6.99 2.82 -14.42
N LEU A 65 -6.06 3.40 -15.18
CA LEU A 65 -5.01 4.27 -14.63
C LEU A 65 -5.57 5.44 -13.81
N GLN A 66 -6.75 5.94 -14.16
CA GLN A 66 -7.42 7.04 -13.46
C GLN A 66 -7.89 6.68 -12.04
N SER A 67 -8.03 5.39 -11.74
CA SER A 67 -8.44 4.88 -10.43
C SER A 67 -7.24 4.50 -9.55
N ILE A 68 -6.02 4.69 -10.05
CA ILE A 68 -4.77 4.51 -9.31
C ILE A 68 -4.33 5.87 -8.78
N GLY A 69 -4.34 6.01 -7.45
CA GLY A 69 -3.82 7.18 -6.76
C GLY A 69 -2.36 7.00 -6.34
N LEU A 70 -1.55 8.04 -6.45
CA LEU A 70 -0.19 8.05 -5.91
C LEU A 70 -0.22 8.44 -4.43
N VAL A 71 0.32 7.59 -3.57
CA VAL A 71 0.52 7.87 -2.13
C VAL A 71 1.81 8.65 -1.92
N GLY A 72 2.90 8.20 -2.56
CA GLY A 72 4.21 8.82 -2.37
C GLY A 72 5.30 8.20 -3.23
N ILE A 73 6.40 8.96 -3.36
CA ILE A 73 7.60 8.59 -4.08
C ILE A 73 8.78 8.77 -3.13
N CYS A 74 9.65 7.76 -3.05
CA CYS A 74 10.86 7.85 -2.25
C CYS A 74 12.03 7.20 -3.01
N PRO A 75 13.26 7.78 -2.98
CA PRO A 75 14.40 7.08 -3.56
C PRO A 75 14.69 5.82 -2.75
N THR A 76 14.80 4.68 -3.42
CA THR A 76 14.86 3.35 -2.81
C THR A 76 16.00 3.24 -1.80
N LYS A 77 17.14 3.89 -2.06
CA LYS A 77 18.27 3.95 -1.12
C LYS A 77 17.91 4.54 0.25
N TYR A 78 16.97 5.49 0.32
CA TYR A 78 16.53 6.05 1.61
C TYR A 78 15.64 5.07 2.36
N LEU A 79 14.76 4.33 1.66
CA LEU A 79 13.91 3.31 2.28
C LEU A 79 14.70 2.08 2.77
N SER A 80 15.87 1.80 2.19
CA SER A 80 16.72 0.70 2.67
C SER A 80 17.27 0.91 4.09
N LEU A 81 17.21 2.14 4.61
CA LEU A 81 17.53 2.43 6.01
C LEU A 81 16.26 2.31 6.84
N GLN A 82 16.25 1.33 7.76
CA GLN A 82 15.09 1.02 8.61
C GLN A 82 14.50 2.26 9.30
N THR A 83 15.35 3.16 9.82
CA THR A 83 14.90 4.39 10.49
C THR A 83 14.09 5.32 9.58
N ASN A 84 14.45 5.42 8.30
CA ASN A 84 13.71 6.23 7.33
C ASN A 84 12.44 5.51 6.86
N GLN A 85 12.53 4.19 6.68
CA GLN A 85 11.38 3.35 6.34
C GLN A 85 10.29 3.46 7.41
N THR A 86 10.67 3.37 8.68
CA THR A 86 9.76 3.56 9.83
C THR A 86 9.09 4.92 9.77
N LYS A 87 9.86 6.01 9.64
CA LYS A 87 9.30 7.37 9.55
C LYS A 87 8.34 7.55 8.35
N TYR A 88 8.67 6.95 7.22
CA TYR A 88 7.84 6.99 6.02
C TYR A 88 6.49 6.30 6.26
N PHE A 89 6.50 5.07 6.79
CA PHE A 89 5.27 4.34 7.09
C PHE A 89 4.50 4.90 8.28
N GLU A 90 5.15 5.52 9.27
CA GLU A 90 4.47 6.22 10.37
C GLU A 90 3.55 7.33 9.85
N ALA A 91 4.00 8.10 8.86
CA ALA A 91 3.16 9.12 8.23
C ALA A 91 1.94 8.50 7.54
N ILE A 92 2.15 7.44 6.76
CA ILE A 92 1.07 6.73 6.05
C ILE A 92 0.08 6.09 7.03
N ILE A 93 0.57 5.42 8.08
CA ILE A 93 -0.25 4.76 9.10
C ILE A 93 -1.08 5.80 9.86
N LYS A 94 -0.51 6.98 10.15
CA LYS A 94 -1.25 8.08 10.76
C LYS A 94 -2.45 8.50 9.91
N ASP A 95 -2.26 8.64 8.61
CA ASP A 95 -3.34 9.01 7.69
C ASP A 95 -4.39 7.88 7.58
N LEU A 96 -3.96 6.62 7.46
CA LEU A 96 -4.87 5.47 7.46
C LEU A 96 -5.70 5.40 8.75
N ASN A 97 -5.09 5.63 9.91
CA ASN A 97 -5.80 5.65 11.19
C ASN A 97 -6.82 6.79 11.25
N TYR A 98 -6.50 7.97 10.70
CA TYR A 98 -7.45 9.07 10.60
C TYR A 98 -8.64 8.69 9.71
N LEU A 99 -8.39 8.10 8.53
CA LEU A 99 -9.44 7.65 7.60
C LEU A 99 -10.32 6.54 8.19
N GLN A 100 -9.75 5.66 9.02
CA GLN A 100 -10.48 4.59 9.71
C GLN A 100 -11.38 5.12 10.83
N THR A 101 -10.83 6.00 11.69
CA THR A 101 -11.48 6.42 12.93
C THR A 101 -12.37 7.66 12.77
N THR A 102 -11.87 8.67 12.06
CA THR A 102 -12.55 9.96 11.88
C THR A 102 -13.30 10.01 10.56
N GLY A 103 -12.72 9.45 9.50
CA GLY A 103 -13.28 9.49 8.16
C GLY A 103 -13.12 10.86 7.49
N LEU A 104 -13.70 10.99 6.29
CA LEU A 104 -13.68 12.21 5.47
C LEU A 104 -15.08 12.78 5.30
N ALA A 105 -15.20 14.08 5.54
CA ALA A 105 -16.40 14.84 5.22
C ALA A 105 -16.37 15.25 3.75
N VAL A 106 -17.39 14.84 2.99
CA VAL A 106 -17.54 15.15 1.57
C VAL A 106 -18.83 15.93 1.37
N GLN A 107 -18.76 17.02 0.59
CA GLN A 107 -19.86 17.98 0.45
C GLN A 107 -21.16 17.35 -0.08
N THR A 108 -21.04 16.27 -0.87
CA THR A 108 -22.16 15.59 -1.52
C THR A 108 -22.79 14.49 -0.68
N PHE A 109 -22.27 14.22 0.53
CA PHE A 109 -22.76 13.16 1.40
C PHE A 109 -22.90 13.67 2.84
N ASN A 110 -24.09 13.49 3.41
CA ASN A 110 -24.35 13.89 4.78
C ASN A 110 -23.80 12.82 5.75
N GLY A 111 -22.54 12.97 6.15
CA GLY A 111 -21.86 12.06 7.06
C GLY A 111 -20.35 12.03 6.84
N GLN A 112 -19.70 11.08 7.51
CA GLN A 112 -18.28 10.79 7.32
C GLN A 112 -18.13 9.52 6.46
N LEU A 113 -17.27 9.58 5.45
CA LEU A 113 -16.83 8.40 4.73
C LEU A 113 -15.64 7.79 5.46
N HIS A 114 -15.77 6.55 5.89
CA HIS A 114 -14.69 5.80 6.53
C HIS A 114 -13.99 4.92 5.51
N PHE A 115 -12.72 4.64 5.77
CA PHE A 115 -11.90 3.78 4.92
C PHE A 115 -11.16 2.76 5.78
N ALA A 116 -10.98 1.55 5.29
CA ALA A 116 -10.22 0.50 5.94
C ALA A 116 -9.07 0.06 5.04
N PHE A 117 -7.90 -0.14 5.64
CA PHE A 117 -6.77 -0.72 4.92
C PHE A 117 -6.99 -2.22 4.75
N SER A 118 -6.81 -2.72 3.53
CA SER A 118 -7.01 -4.12 3.15
C SER A 118 -5.68 -4.86 3.05
N VAL A 119 -4.87 -4.52 2.04
CA VAL A 119 -3.62 -5.22 1.73
C VAL A 119 -2.60 -4.25 1.14
N LEU A 120 -1.32 -4.55 1.37
CA LEU A 120 -0.20 -4.00 0.59
C LEU A 120 0.31 -5.10 -0.33
N ALA A 121 0.12 -4.91 -1.63
CA ALA A 121 0.62 -5.80 -2.67
C ALA A 121 1.99 -5.31 -3.17
N ALA A 122 2.96 -6.20 -3.22
CA ALA A 122 4.29 -5.90 -3.72
C ALA A 122 4.88 -7.15 -4.38
N ASP A 123 5.93 -6.97 -5.20
CA ASP A 123 6.71 -8.12 -5.65
C ASP A 123 7.41 -8.81 -4.44
N ASN A 124 7.97 -10.00 -4.65
CA ASN A 124 8.56 -10.77 -3.55
C ASN A 124 9.66 -9.99 -2.81
N LEU A 125 10.49 -9.25 -3.54
CA LEU A 125 11.62 -8.53 -2.97
C LEU A 125 11.14 -7.35 -2.10
N ALA A 126 10.23 -6.55 -2.64
CA ALA A 126 9.65 -5.40 -1.94
C ALA A 126 8.75 -5.83 -0.78
N SER A 127 8.00 -6.92 -0.91
CA SER A 127 7.20 -7.50 0.20
C SER A 127 8.10 -7.86 1.38
N ASN A 128 9.22 -8.54 1.10
CA ASN A 128 10.19 -8.90 2.14
C ASN A 128 10.83 -7.66 2.76
N GLU A 129 11.21 -6.66 1.94
CA GLU A 129 11.80 -5.42 2.44
C GLU A 129 10.85 -4.63 3.35
N ILE A 130 9.58 -4.51 2.96
CA ILE A 130 8.55 -3.80 3.73
C ILE A 130 8.20 -4.57 5.00
N GLY A 131 8.15 -5.89 4.93
CA GLY A 131 7.92 -6.76 6.09
C GLY A 131 9.11 -6.88 7.05
N GLY A 132 10.28 -6.33 6.70
CA GLY A 132 11.51 -6.47 7.49
C GLY A 132 12.14 -7.88 7.42
N PHE A 133 11.80 -8.65 6.39
CA PHE A 133 12.27 -10.01 6.14
C PHE A 133 13.51 -10.05 5.23
N GLN A 134 14.09 -11.25 5.05
CA GLN A 134 15.31 -11.42 4.27
C GLN A 134 15.05 -11.36 2.76
N ARG A 135 15.89 -10.58 2.06
CA ARG A 135 15.83 -10.39 0.60
C ARG A 135 16.64 -11.40 -0.22
N ASN A 136 17.48 -12.20 0.44
CA ASN A 136 18.31 -13.21 -0.20
C ASN A 136 17.69 -14.60 -0.01
N PHE A 137 17.05 -15.09 -1.07
CA PHE A 137 16.37 -16.39 -1.12
C PHE A 137 17.33 -17.57 -1.35
N ASN A 138 18.64 -17.34 -1.37
CA ASN A 138 19.66 -18.36 -1.60
C ASN A 138 20.31 -18.90 -0.30
N SER A 139 19.90 -18.39 0.87
CA SER A 139 20.24 -18.98 2.16
C SER A 139 19.12 -19.93 2.57
N GLY A 140 19.44 -21.11 3.13
CA GLY A 140 18.46 -22.13 3.53
C GLY A 140 17.45 -21.73 4.62
N GLN A 141 17.39 -20.45 4.99
CA GLN A 141 16.28 -19.84 5.70
C GLN A 141 15.45 -19.04 4.69
N PHE A 142 14.28 -19.57 4.37
CA PHE A 142 13.30 -18.89 3.54
C PHE A 142 12.45 -17.97 4.44
N CYS A 143 12.16 -16.78 3.94
CA CYS A 143 10.99 -16.01 4.36
C CYS A 143 9.88 -16.26 3.35
#